data_AF-A0A6A5XL62-F1
#
_entry.id   AF-A0A6A5XL62-F1
#
_cell.length_a   1.000
_cell.length_b   1.000
_cell.length_c   1.000
_cell.angle_alpha   90.00
_cell.angle_beta   90.00
_cell.angle_gamma   90.00
#
_symmetry.space_group_name_H-M   'P 1'
#
loop_
_entity.id
_entity.type
_entity.pdbx_description
1 polymer ?
#
loop_
_entity_poly.entity_id
_entity_poly.type
_entity_poly.pdbx_seq_one_letter_code
_entity_poly.pdbx_strand_id
1 'polypeptide(L)'
;MTAPVVIDTWITWNEAGEITQYDAVFRWFGHLLQTLLGSVDQDPMAAAKKAAQTLATSVCNAHTSHCNGTNSQYASQDECMRFLTEEIRMGQSFELGRNTLLCRNMHEIMLKYRPDVHCPHVGRSGGGMCDDNTSYFKRVQEKYYTISPWIPEQF
;
A
#
# COMPACT_ATOMS: atom_id res chain seq x y z
N MET A 1 2.81 14.06 -19.69
CA MET A 1 1.39 14.22 -19.31
C MET A 1 1.36 14.71 -17.88
N THR A 2 0.48 15.66 -17.56
CA THR A 2 0.25 16.12 -16.19
C THR A 2 -1.16 15.69 -15.80
N ALA A 3 -1.33 14.99 -14.67
CA ALA A 3 -2.62 14.56 -14.17
C ALA A 3 -2.88 15.19 -12.78
N PRO A 4 -4.04 15.81 -12.54
CA PRO A 4 -4.38 16.33 -11.23
C PRO A 4 -4.65 15.18 -10.25
N VAL A 5 -4.09 15.27 -9.04
CA VAL A 5 -4.32 14.34 -7.94
C VAL A 5 -4.78 15.14 -6.73
N VAL A 6 -5.86 14.72 -6.08
CA VAL A 6 -6.38 15.36 -4.87
C VAL A 6 -6.35 14.35 -3.72
N ILE A 7 -5.70 14.75 -2.63
CA ILE A 7 -5.60 13.97 -1.40
C ILE A 7 -6.17 14.84 -0.29
N ASP A 8 -7.24 14.38 0.34
CA ASP A 8 -7.75 15.01 1.55
C ASP A 8 -7.05 14.36 2.74
N THR A 9 -6.41 15.16 3.58
CA THR A 9 -5.73 14.67 4.77
C THR A 9 -6.06 15.54 5.98
N TRP A 10 -6.14 14.90 7.13
CA TRP A 10 -6.00 15.57 8.41
C TRP A 10 -4.89 14.85 9.18
N ILE A 11 -4.21 15.60 10.04
CA ILE A 11 -3.07 15.15 10.81
C ILE A 11 -3.18 15.80 12.20
N THR A 12 -2.77 15.10 13.24
CA THR A 12 -2.60 15.63 14.59
C THR A 12 -1.14 15.65 14.99
N TRP A 13 -0.76 16.62 15.81
CA TRP A 13 0.59 16.78 16.32
C TRP A 13 0.60 16.87 17.85
N ASN A 14 1.62 16.32 18.49
CA ASN A 14 1.87 16.58 19.91
C ASN A 14 2.66 17.89 20.11
N GLU A 15 2.93 18.26 21.36
CA GLU A 15 3.69 19.48 21.71
C GLU A 15 5.12 19.49 21.15
N ALA A 16 5.69 18.31 20.86
CA ALA A 16 7.00 18.17 20.23
C ALA A 16 6.97 18.31 18.70
N GLY A 17 5.78 18.49 18.10
CA GLY A 17 5.59 18.59 16.65
C GLY A 17 5.59 17.25 15.91
N GLU A 18 5.45 16.13 16.61
CA GLU A 18 5.40 14.79 16.01
C GLU A 18 3.98 14.42 15.61
N ILE A 19 3.82 13.73 14.47
CA ILE A 19 2.52 13.23 14.02
C ILE A 19 2.03 12.14 14.99
N THR A 20 0.87 12.36 15.61
CA THR A 20 0.25 11.39 16.54
C THR A 20 -0.84 10.55 15.89
N GLN A 21 -1.55 11.10 14.90
CA GLN A 21 -2.58 10.41 14.14
C GLN A 21 -2.85 11.13 12.82
N TYR A 22 -3.29 10.41 11.80
CA TYR A 22 -3.64 11.01 10.52
C TYR A 22 -4.61 10.12 9.74
N ASP A 23 -5.24 10.69 8.72
CA ASP A 23 -5.93 9.97 7.65
C ASP A 23 -5.60 10.61 6.31
N ALA A 24 -5.74 9.83 5.23
CA ALA A 24 -5.54 10.28 3.87
C ALA A 24 -6.55 9.61 2.93
N VAL A 25 -7.36 10.42 2.25
CA VAL A 25 -8.33 9.98 1.25
C VAL A 25 -7.87 10.44 -0.13
N PHE A 26 -7.50 9.50 -0.98
CA PHE A 26 -7.19 9.75 -2.39
C PHE A 26 -8.50 9.90 -3.17
N ARG A 27 -8.88 11.14 -3.47
CA ARG A 27 -10.11 11.43 -4.22
C ARG A 27 -9.98 10.88 -5.64
N TRP A 28 -11.03 10.20 -6.10
CA TRP A 28 -11.13 9.62 -7.44
C TRP A 28 -10.01 8.65 -7.82
N PHE A 29 -9.38 8.00 -6.84
CA PHE A 29 -8.25 7.09 -7.07
C PHE A 29 -8.55 6.00 -8.11
N GLY A 30 -9.78 5.47 -8.15
CA GLY A 30 -10.19 4.51 -9.19
C GLY A 30 -10.06 5.04 -10.62
N HIS A 31 -10.47 6.29 -10.86
CA HIS A 31 -10.30 6.93 -12.17
C HIS A 31 -8.84 7.18 -12.47
N LEU A 32 -8.08 7.70 -11.49
CA LEU A 32 -6.64 7.91 -11.66
C LEU A 32 -5.92 6.62 -12.03
N LEU A 33 -6.18 5.52 -11.30
CA LEU A 33 -5.57 4.23 -11.56
C LEU A 33 -5.88 3.73 -12.99
N GLN A 34 -7.14 3.84 -13.44
CA GLN A 34 -7.52 3.45 -14.79
C GLN A 34 -6.86 4.33 -15.86
N THR A 35 -6.79 5.65 -15.65
CA THR A 35 -6.09 6.58 -16.55
C THR A 35 -4.61 6.23 -16.65
N LEU A 36 -3.95 5.94 -15.53
CA LEU A 36 -2.54 5.56 -15.51
C LEU A 36 -2.32 4.23 -16.24
N LEU A 37 -3.14 3.22 -15.98
CA LEU A 37 -3.07 1.93 -16.68
C LEU A 37 -3.24 2.08 -18.20
N GLY A 38 -4.24 2.85 -18.65
CA GLY A 38 -4.45 3.12 -20.08
C GLY A 38 -3.30 3.89 -20.75
N SER A 39 -2.48 4.60 -19.96
CA SER A 39 -1.27 5.26 -20.47
C SER A 39 -0.07 4.31 -20.62
N VAL A 40 -0.09 3.16 -19.93
CA VAL A 40 0.95 2.12 -20.02
C VAL A 40 0.77 1.27 -21.27
N ASP A 41 -0.46 0.85 -21.55
CA ASP A 41 -0.85 0.11 -22.74
C ASP A 41 -2.33 0.34 -23.04
N GLN A 42 -2.72 0.28 -24.31
CA GLN A 42 -4.12 0.37 -24.71
C GLN A 42 -4.87 -0.95 -24.47
N ASP A 43 -4.17 -2.09 -24.47
CA ASP A 43 -4.74 -3.36 -24.02
C ASP A 43 -4.74 -3.43 -22.48
N PRO A 44 -5.91 -3.53 -21.82
CA PRO A 44 -6.00 -3.57 -20.36
C PRO A 44 -5.19 -4.73 -19.74
N MET A 45 -5.11 -5.87 -20.41
CA MET A 45 -4.36 -7.03 -19.90
C MET A 45 -2.85 -6.79 -19.96
N ALA A 46 -2.34 -6.33 -21.10
CA ALA A 46 -0.95 -5.92 -21.24
C ALA A 46 -0.58 -4.77 -20.29
N ALA A 47 -1.46 -3.79 -20.11
CA ALA A 47 -1.27 -2.67 -19.19
C ALA A 47 -1.11 -3.16 -17.75
N ALA A 48 -2.03 -4.01 -17.28
CA ALA A 48 -1.97 -4.57 -15.93
C ALA A 48 -0.70 -5.39 -15.70
N LYS A 49 -0.29 -6.21 -16.68
CA LYS A 49 0.94 -7.01 -16.58
C LYS A 49 2.20 -6.13 -16.52
N LYS A 50 2.31 -5.13 -17.39
CA LYS A 50 3.44 -4.17 -17.40
C LYS A 50 3.49 -3.35 -16.12
N ALA A 51 2.35 -2.85 -15.66
CA ALA A 51 2.26 -2.11 -14.40
C ALA A 51 2.66 -3.01 -13.22
N ALA A 52 2.19 -4.26 -13.17
CA ALA A 52 2.58 -5.20 -12.13
C ALA A 52 4.09 -5.44 -12.11
N GLN A 53 4.74 -5.61 -13.27
CA GLN A 53 6.20 -5.74 -13.33
C GLN A 53 6.92 -4.51 -12.79
N THR A 54 6.50 -3.30 -13.19
CA THR A 54 7.11 -2.05 -12.73
C THR A 54 6.95 -1.86 -11.22
N LEU A 55 5.74 -2.08 -10.70
CA LEU A 55 5.46 -1.92 -9.27
C LEU A 55 6.16 -2.99 -8.44
N ALA A 56 6.16 -4.25 -8.87
CA ALA A 56 6.88 -5.32 -8.19
C ALA A 56 8.39 -5.03 -8.15
N THR A 57 8.95 -4.53 -9.25
CA THR A 57 10.36 -4.12 -9.28
C THR A 57 10.65 -3.05 -8.23
N SER A 58 9.77 -2.05 -8.10
CA SER A 58 9.89 -1.01 -7.08
C SER A 58 9.85 -1.58 -5.66
N VAL A 59 8.86 -2.43 -5.38
CA VAL A 59 8.70 -3.08 -4.06
C VAL A 59 9.93 -3.91 -3.73
N CYS A 60 10.39 -4.76 -4.65
CA CYS A 60 11.52 -5.66 -4.41
C CYS A 60 12.84 -4.89 -4.26
N ASN A 61 13.04 -3.80 -4.99
CA ASN A 61 14.21 -2.94 -4.81
C ASN A 61 14.21 -2.26 -3.44
N ALA A 62 13.06 -1.72 -3.02
CA ALA A 62 12.91 -1.09 -1.71
C ALA A 62 13.09 -2.13 -0.57
N HIS A 63 12.55 -3.33 -0.74
CA HIS A 63 12.76 -4.46 0.15
C HIS A 63 14.24 -4.82 0.27
N THR A 64 14.93 -5.09 -0.84
CA THR A 64 16.36 -5.43 -0.84
C THR A 64 17.21 -4.34 -0.17
N SER A 65 16.81 -3.08 -0.31
CA SER A 65 17.54 -1.94 0.26
C SER A 65 17.32 -1.74 1.76
N HIS A 66 16.15 -2.11 2.29
CA HIS A 66 15.72 -1.69 3.64
C HIS A 66 15.28 -2.85 4.56
N CYS A 67 14.94 -4.01 4.01
CA CYS A 67 14.46 -5.19 4.74
C CYS A 67 15.58 -6.23 4.85
N ASN A 68 16.51 -6.00 5.78
CA ASN A 68 17.66 -6.88 6.03
C ASN A 68 17.57 -7.58 7.40
N GLY A 69 18.44 -8.57 7.62
CA GLY A 69 18.48 -9.33 8.87
C GLY A 69 17.11 -9.96 9.19
N THR A 70 16.62 -9.72 10.41
CA THR A 70 15.31 -10.20 10.88
C THR A 70 14.12 -9.57 10.15
N ASN A 71 14.34 -8.45 9.44
CA ASN A 71 13.29 -7.81 8.64
C ASN A 71 13.22 -8.35 7.21
N SER A 72 14.09 -9.28 6.82
CA SER A 72 14.02 -9.89 5.49
C SER A 72 12.72 -10.69 5.32
N GLN A 73 12.02 -10.42 4.22
CA GLN A 73 10.74 -11.04 3.85
C GLN A 73 10.82 -12.03 2.70
N TYR A 74 11.91 -11.99 1.94
CA TYR A 74 12.16 -12.80 0.76
C TYR A 74 13.61 -13.25 0.79
N ALA A 75 13.87 -14.49 0.40
CA ALA A 75 15.22 -15.04 0.33
C ALA A 75 16.04 -14.41 -0.82
N SER A 76 15.37 -13.86 -1.84
CA SER A 76 16.01 -13.22 -2.99
C SER A 76 15.09 -12.24 -3.72
N GLN A 77 15.68 -11.39 -4.56
CA GLN A 77 14.96 -10.52 -5.48
C GLN A 77 14.02 -11.33 -6.40
N ASP A 78 14.47 -12.47 -6.93
CA ASP A 78 13.68 -13.31 -7.82
C ASP A 78 12.47 -13.92 -7.11
N GLU A 79 12.63 -14.31 -5.84
CA GLU A 79 11.51 -14.80 -5.04
C GLU A 79 10.48 -13.68 -4.80
N CYS A 80 10.94 -12.47 -4.51
CA CYS A 80 10.08 -11.31 -4.36
C CYS A 80 9.29 -11.04 -5.65
N MET A 81 9.98 -10.98 -6.79
CA MET A 81 9.34 -10.73 -8.09
C MET A 81 8.31 -11.81 -8.41
N ARG A 82 8.67 -13.08 -8.30
CA ARG A 82 7.77 -14.22 -8.54
C ARG A 82 6.51 -14.13 -7.69
N PHE A 83 6.67 -13.89 -6.38
CA PHE A 83 5.51 -13.75 -5.50
C PHE A 83 4.60 -12.59 -5.94
N LEU A 84 5.18 -11.42 -6.16
CA LEU A 84 4.43 -10.20 -6.47
C LEU A 84 3.78 -10.17 -7.85
N THR A 85 4.30 -10.92 -8.82
CA THR A 85 3.76 -10.94 -10.19
C THR A 85 2.97 -12.20 -10.54
N GLU A 86 3.14 -13.30 -9.81
CA GLU A 86 2.55 -14.60 -10.16
C GLU A 86 1.68 -15.19 -9.05
N GLU A 87 1.97 -14.94 -7.78
CA GLU A 87 1.24 -15.57 -6.66
C GLU A 87 0.13 -14.68 -6.08
N ILE A 88 0.22 -13.36 -6.27
CA ILE A 88 -0.81 -12.41 -5.85
C ILE A 88 -1.32 -11.56 -7.01
N ARG A 89 -2.51 -11.01 -6.83
CA ARG A 89 -3.14 -10.11 -7.80
C ARG A 89 -2.64 -8.68 -7.66
N MET A 90 -2.69 -7.92 -8.76
CA MET A 90 -2.35 -6.49 -8.76
C MET A 90 -3.18 -5.71 -7.73
N GLY A 91 -4.48 -6.00 -7.66
CA GLY A 91 -5.46 -5.30 -6.81
C GLY A 91 -6.25 -4.25 -7.57
N GLN A 92 -7.44 -3.96 -7.08
CA GLN A 92 -8.31 -2.87 -7.52
C GLN A 92 -8.09 -1.61 -6.67
N SER A 93 -8.67 -0.48 -7.08
CA SER A 93 -8.50 0.81 -6.41
C SER A 93 -8.99 0.86 -4.96
N PHE A 94 -9.85 -0.08 -4.55
CA PHE A 94 -10.37 -0.18 -3.18
C PHE A 94 -9.69 -1.29 -2.37
N GLU A 95 -8.59 -1.86 -2.87
CA GLU A 95 -7.93 -3.04 -2.30
C GLU A 95 -6.52 -2.75 -1.76
N LEU A 96 -6.29 -1.51 -1.33
CA LEU A 96 -5.07 -1.05 -0.68
C LEU A 96 -4.92 -1.51 0.79
N GLY A 97 -5.77 -2.44 1.24
CA GLY A 97 -5.67 -3.13 2.53
C GLY A 97 -5.99 -4.62 2.41
N ARG A 98 -5.68 -5.18 1.23
CA ARG A 98 -5.90 -6.58 0.83
C ARG A 98 -4.59 -7.24 0.45
N ASN A 99 -4.60 -8.55 0.24
CA ASN A 99 -3.42 -9.26 -0.27
C ASN A 99 -3.16 -8.95 -1.76
N THR A 100 -2.63 -7.75 -2.03
CA THR A 100 -2.43 -7.22 -3.39
C THR A 100 -1.06 -6.58 -3.55
N LEU A 101 -0.61 -6.45 -4.79
CA LEU A 101 0.61 -5.70 -5.12
C LEU A 101 0.45 -4.21 -4.85
N LEU A 102 -0.70 -3.61 -5.16
CA LEU A 102 -0.95 -2.19 -4.91
C LEU A 102 -0.85 -1.83 -3.42
N CYS A 103 -1.35 -2.69 -2.51
CA CYS A 103 -1.18 -2.51 -1.07
C CYS A 103 0.31 -2.45 -0.68
N ARG A 104 1.11 -3.36 -1.23
CA ARG A 104 2.56 -3.46 -0.93
C ARG A 104 3.34 -2.29 -1.50
N ASN A 105 3.00 -1.84 -2.71
CA ASN A 105 3.59 -0.64 -3.30
C ASN A 105 3.31 0.61 -2.45
N MET A 106 2.13 0.73 -1.85
CA MET A 106 1.84 1.80 -0.90
C MET A 106 2.75 1.75 0.34
N HIS A 107 3.04 0.55 0.84
CA HIS A 107 3.90 0.38 2.02
C HIS A 107 5.41 0.47 1.72
N GLU A 108 5.85 0.25 0.46
CA GLU A 108 7.27 0.26 0.11
C GLU A 108 7.96 1.61 0.44
N ILE A 109 7.23 2.72 0.27
CA ILE A 109 7.73 4.08 0.48
C ILE A 109 8.11 4.30 1.96
N MET A 110 7.50 3.54 2.86
CA MET A 110 7.67 3.66 4.31
C MET A 110 8.85 2.83 4.84
N LEU A 111 9.38 1.90 4.05
CA LEU A 111 10.44 0.95 4.47
C LEU A 111 11.70 1.66 4.94
N LYS A 112 12.10 2.76 4.28
CA LYS A 112 13.30 3.52 4.66
C LYS A 112 13.18 4.24 6.00
N TYR A 113 11.97 4.44 6.51
CA TYR A 113 11.72 5.19 7.74
C TYR A 113 11.52 4.28 8.95
N ARG A 114 10.73 3.19 8.79
CA ARG A 114 10.42 2.24 9.86
C ARG A 114 10.38 0.80 9.34
N PRO A 115 11.53 0.21 9.00
CA PRO A 115 11.58 -1.12 8.38
C PRO A 115 11.06 -2.23 9.28
N ASP A 116 11.25 -2.12 10.59
CA ASP A 116 10.72 -3.04 11.61
C ASP A 116 9.18 -3.15 11.56
N VAL A 117 8.50 -2.05 11.26
CA VAL A 117 7.04 -2.02 11.11
C VAL A 117 6.61 -2.40 9.70
N HIS A 118 7.25 -1.85 8.68
CA HIS A 118 6.72 -1.90 7.32
C HIS A 118 7.25 -3.06 6.47
N CYS A 119 8.39 -3.67 6.81
CA CYS A 119 8.88 -4.84 6.07
C CYS A 119 7.88 -6.00 6.10
N PRO A 120 7.28 -6.39 7.25
CA PRO A 120 6.23 -7.41 7.26
C PRO A 120 5.06 -7.14 6.30
N HIS A 121 4.72 -5.86 6.08
CA HIS A 121 3.59 -5.48 5.23
C HIS A 121 3.85 -5.75 3.74
N VAL A 122 5.10 -5.62 3.28
CA VAL A 122 5.45 -5.91 1.89
C VAL A 122 5.72 -7.38 1.62
N GLY A 123 5.88 -8.20 2.67
CA GLY A 123 6.21 -9.63 2.59
C GLY A 123 5.04 -10.56 2.24
N ARG A 124 5.31 -11.87 2.25
CA ARG A 124 4.32 -12.93 1.95
C ARG A 124 3.12 -12.94 2.91
N SER A 125 3.37 -12.72 4.20
CA SER A 125 2.31 -12.68 5.21
C SER A 125 1.44 -11.43 5.14
N GLY A 126 1.94 -10.35 4.52
CA GLY A 126 1.29 -9.04 4.50
C GLY A 126 1.26 -8.33 5.86
N GLY A 127 1.84 -8.93 6.91
CA GLY A 127 2.00 -8.32 8.23
C GLY A 127 0.71 -7.79 8.88
N GLY A 128 -0.45 -8.37 8.56
CA GLY A 128 -1.75 -7.88 9.05
C GLY A 128 -2.34 -6.68 8.28
N MET A 129 -1.56 -6.09 7.38
CA MET A 129 -1.96 -4.90 6.60
C MET A 129 -2.35 -5.24 5.16
N CYS A 130 -1.50 -6.00 4.46
CA CYS A 130 -1.73 -6.45 3.09
C CYS A 130 -2.13 -7.94 3.06
N ASP A 131 -3.20 -8.28 3.78
CA ASP A 131 -3.75 -9.64 3.84
C ASP A 131 -5.27 -9.67 3.60
N ASP A 132 -5.83 -10.86 3.46
CA ASP A 132 -7.27 -11.08 3.24
C ASP A 132 -7.99 -11.55 4.52
N ASN A 133 -7.37 -11.42 5.70
CA ASN A 133 -7.86 -12.01 6.95
C ASN A 133 -8.98 -11.20 7.63
N THR A 134 -9.34 -10.04 7.09
CA THR A 134 -10.34 -9.15 7.69
C THR A 134 -11.56 -8.97 6.79
N SER A 135 -12.78 -9.16 7.32
CA SER A 135 -14.01 -8.92 6.55
C SER A 135 -14.27 -7.42 6.32
N TYR A 136 -15.15 -7.10 5.36
CA TYR A 136 -15.62 -5.72 5.18
C TYR A 136 -16.20 -5.13 6.47
N PHE A 137 -17.12 -5.85 7.12
CA PHE A 137 -17.77 -5.39 8.35
C PHE A 137 -16.78 -5.13 9.47
N LYS A 138 -15.79 -6.01 9.64
CA LYS A 138 -14.74 -5.79 10.63
C LYS A 138 -13.93 -4.52 10.29
N ARG A 139 -13.49 -4.33 9.04
CA ARG A 139 -12.75 -3.12 8.63
C ARG A 139 -13.51 -1.82 8.92
N VAL A 140 -14.80 -1.76 8.58
CA VAL A 140 -15.59 -0.52 8.69
C VAL A 140 -16.04 -0.21 10.12
N GLN A 141 -15.93 -1.17 11.04
CA GLN A 141 -16.25 -1.01 12.46
C GLN A 141 -15.01 -0.83 13.34
N GLU A 142 -13.81 -0.99 12.76
CA GLU A 142 -12.56 -0.80 13.49
C GLU A 142 -12.42 0.66 13.94
N LYS A 143 -12.13 0.84 15.24
CA LYS A 143 -11.90 2.14 15.85
C LYS A 143 -10.42 2.54 15.72
N TYR A 144 -10.05 3.09 14.57
CA TYR A 144 -8.67 3.53 14.30
C TYR A 144 -8.35 4.92 14.89
N TYR A 145 -9.37 5.78 15.04
CA TYR A 145 -9.21 7.16 15.49
C TYR A 145 -9.44 7.28 17.00
N THR A 146 -8.37 7.12 17.77
CA THR A 146 -8.39 7.15 19.24
C THR A 146 -7.82 8.42 19.87
N ILE A 147 -7.17 9.30 19.08
CA ILE A 147 -6.43 10.48 19.59
C ILE A 147 -7.08 11.79 19.09
N SER A 148 -8.03 11.70 18.16
CA SER A 148 -8.61 12.86 17.48
C SER A 148 -10.05 13.11 17.96
N PRO A 149 -10.27 13.96 18.98
CA PRO A 149 -11.58 14.15 19.62
C PRO A 149 -12.63 14.82 18.73
N TRP A 150 -12.22 15.43 17.60
CA TRP A 150 -13.13 16.04 16.63
C TRP A 150 -13.59 15.09 15.53
N ILE A 151 -13.04 13.87 15.48
CA ILE A 151 -13.54 12.83 14.59
C ILE A 151 -14.60 12.10 15.39
N PRO A 152 -15.90 12.23 15.03
CA PRO A 152 -16.94 11.52 15.75
C PRO A 152 -16.59 10.03 15.77
N GLU A 153 -16.65 9.40 16.96
CA GLU A 153 -16.61 7.95 17.01
C GLU A 153 -17.73 7.44 16.09
N GLN A 154 -17.37 6.56 15.16
CA GLN A 154 -18.29 6.03 14.13
C GLN A 154 -19.65 5.69 14.75
N PHE A 155 -20.74 6.23 14.17
CA PHE A 155 -22.12 5.95 14.58
C PHE A 155 -22.52 4.49 14.30
#